data_AF-A0A5C6B9A1-F1
#
_entry.id   AF-A0A5C6B9A1-F1
#
_cell.length_a   1.000
_cell.length_b   1.000
_cell.length_c   1.000
_cell.angle_alpha   90.00
_cell.angle_beta   90.00
_cell.angle_gamma   90.00
#
_symmetry.space_group_name_H-M   'P 1'
#
loop_
_entity.id
_entity.type
_entity.pdbx_description
1 polymer ?
#
loop_
_entity_poly.entity_id
_entity_poly.type
_entity_poly.pdbx_seq_one_letter_code
_entity_poly.pdbx_strand_id
1 'polypeptide(L)'
;MKRMMNACTTTACFCMLFTGVLDVLAYADDPVLNDPETSVWHFADVPEGVAVLTRNDDFVKRLSPFDRSARLKTSRVVTEQQYLDFVASCVKPWNDSERQLLQPLLKEISELVQQRKITVPDRITLVKTNGSEEGQAPYTRGTAIVIPGQRLNTATDKLKSMLLHELFHILSRADDSLRDDLYALIGFQHCGEVKFSSELAARKLTNPDAPVIEHCIKVRVDQRDVWAMPILYASQEKYDEQRGGQFFDYLQFRLLVIQRDESTGRIIQADPEAEPELVHTVNAGGFSEQIGQNTGYIIHPDEILADNFSFWMLERTDLPSPKIIQQMQEIFARRAVARP
;
A
#
# COMPACT_ATOMS: atom_id res chain seq x y z
N MET A 1 -29.35 -81.39 -23.17
CA MET A 1 -28.00 -81.90 -22.82
C MET A 1 -26.96 -80.91 -23.29
N LYS A 2 -25.95 -80.65 -22.44
CA LYS A 2 -24.76 -79.78 -22.61
C LYS A 2 -24.94 -78.27 -22.42
N ARG A 3 -24.66 -77.86 -21.18
CA ARG A 3 -24.11 -76.55 -20.77
C ARG A 3 -22.79 -76.28 -21.51
N MET A 4 -22.50 -75.01 -21.80
CA MET A 4 -21.18 -74.42 -21.58
C MET A 4 -21.30 -72.89 -21.44
N MET A 5 -20.58 -72.39 -20.43
CA MET A 5 -20.35 -70.98 -20.08
C MET A 5 -19.64 -70.22 -21.21
N ASN A 6 -19.81 -68.88 -21.26
CA ASN A 6 -18.68 -67.97 -20.99
C ASN A 6 -19.05 -66.48 -20.99
N ALA A 7 -18.47 -65.82 -19.99
CA ALA A 7 -17.83 -64.50 -19.95
C ALA A 7 -18.62 -63.25 -20.39
N CYS A 8 -18.99 -62.47 -19.36
CA CYS A 8 -19.29 -61.05 -19.42
C CYS A 8 -17.97 -60.26 -19.48
N THR A 9 -17.78 -59.43 -20.51
CA THR A 9 -16.64 -58.52 -20.63
C THR A 9 -17.16 -57.09 -20.63
N THR A 10 -17.03 -56.40 -19.50
CA THR A 10 -17.37 -54.98 -19.35
C THR A 10 -16.13 -54.15 -19.69
N THR A 11 -16.18 -53.38 -20.78
CA THR A 11 -15.15 -52.40 -21.14
C THR A 11 -15.24 -51.20 -20.21
N ALA A 12 -14.26 -51.02 -19.32
CA ALA A 12 -14.13 -49.84 -18.49
C ALA A 12 -13.46 -48.70 -19.29
N CYS A 13 -14.20 -47.61 -19.49
CA CYS A 13 -13.68 -46.38 -20.07
C CYS A 13 -12.89 -45.62 -19.00
N PHE A 14 -11.58 -45.48 -19.18
CA PHE A 14 -10.69 -44.78 -18.25
C PHE A 14 -10.80 -43.26 -18.52
N CYS A 15 -11.64 -42.56 -17.75
CA CYS A 15 -11.60 -41.10 -17.67
C CYS A 15 -10.41 -40.69 -16.79
N MET A 16 -9.29 -40.29 -17.40
CA MET A 16 -8.28 -39.50 -16.70
C MET A 16 -8.80 -38.07 -16.52
N LEU A 17 -9.42 -37.80 -15.38
CA LEU A 17 -9.58 -36.44 -14.89
C LEU A 17 -8.24 -36.00 -14.31
N PHE A 18 -7.52 -35.17 -15.07
CA PHE A 18 -6.44 -34.35 -14.53
C PHE A 18 -7.06 -33.32 -13.59
N THR A 19 -7.23 -33.66 -12.32
CA THR A 19 -7.45 -32.68 -11.26
C THR A 19 -6.11 -32.03 -10.94
N GLY A 20 -5.71 -31.06 -11.76
CA GLY A 20 -4.71 -30.09 -11.35
C GLY A 20 -5.28 -29.31 -10.18
N VAL A 21 -4.84 -29.63 -8.97
CA VAL A 21 -5.06 -28.79 -7.81
C VAL A 21 -4.24 -27.53 -8.06
N LEU A 22 -4.88 -26.49 -8.58
CA LEU A 22 -4.39 -25.14 -8.35
C LEU A 22 -4.55 -24.92 -6.86
N ASP A 23 -3.45 -25.05 -6.12
CA ASP A 23 -3.34 -24.51 -4.78
C ASP A 23 -3.48 -22.99 -4.90
N VAL A 24 -4.72 -22.52 -4.93
CA VAL A 24 -5.06 -21.13 -4.62
C VAL A 24 -4.75 -21.01 -3.13
N LEU A 25 -3.50 -20.69 -2.81
CA LEU A 25 -3.10 -20.34 -1.46
C LEU A 25 -4.04 -19.24 -1.00
N ALA A 26 -4.87 -19.55 0.00
CA ALA A 26 -5.67 -18.58 0.69
C ALA A 26 -4.70 -17.58 1.33
N TYR A 27 -4.54 -16.40 0.72
CA TYR A 27 -3.90 -15.27 1.35
C TYR A 27 -4.77 -14.91 2.56
N ALA A 28 -4.26 -15.10 3.77
CA ALA A 28 -4.87 -14.54 4.97
C ALA A 28 -5.05 -13.03 4.78
N ASP A 29 -6.14 -12.48 5.33
CA ASP A 29 -6.50 -11.07 5.11
C ASP A 29 -5.42 -10.11 5.65
N ASP A 30 -4.65 -10.51 6.66
CA ASP A 30 -3.46 -9.80 7.14
C ASP A 30 -2.21 -10.70 7.12
N PRO A 31 -1.06 -10.21 6.62
CA PRO A 31 0.17 -10.99 6.57
C PRO A 31 0.78 -11.15 7.96
N VAL A 32 1.15 -12.38 8.31
CA VAL A 32 1.88 -12.68 9.54
C VAL A 32 3.36 -12.39 9.33
N LEU A 33 3.95 -11.59 10.23
CA LEU A 33 5.39 -11.33 10.23
C LEU A 33 6.14 -12.45 10.95
N ASN A 34 7.15 -13.00 10.29
CA ASN A 34 7.97 -14.12 10.77
C ASN A 34 9.46 -13.76 10.73
N ASP A 35 10.31 -14.74 11.07
CA ASP A 35 11.74 -14.58 11.01
C ASP A 35 12.23 -14.33 9.56
N PRO A 36 13.01 -13.27 9.31
CA PRO A 36 13.47 -12.91 7.98
C PRO A 36 14.34 -13.96 7.29
N GLU A 37 14.89 -14.94 8.00
CA GLU A 37 15.67 -16.03 7.39
C GLU A 37 14.84 -16.91 6.45
N THR A 38 13.53 -17.02 6.68
CA THR A 38 12.63 -17.89 5.92
C THR A 38 11.84 -17.18 4.83
N SER A 39 11.91 -15.84 4.79
CA SER A 39 11.17 -15.03 3.82
C SER A 39 11.70 -15.21 2.40
N VAL A 40 10.78 -15.43 1.46
CA VAL A 40 11.10 -15.58 0.04
C VAL A 40 10.54 -14.42 -0.81
N TRP A 41 11.36 -13.94 -1.74
CA TRP A 41 10.93 -13.05 -2.81
C TRP A 41 10.40 -13.87 -3.98
N HIS A 42 9.16 -13.63 -4.37
CA HIS A 42 8.51 -14.38 -5.44
C HIS A 42 8.11 -13.49 -6.60
N PHE A 43 8.60 -13.79 -7.80
CA PHE A 43 8.19 -13.09 -9.02
C PHE A 43 6.91 -13.70 -9.58
N ALA A 44 5.79 -12.98 -9.44
CA ALA A 44 4.49 -13.45 -9.91
C ALA A 44 4.45 -13.65 -11.42
N ASP A 45 3.78 -14.69 -11.88
CA ASP A 45 3.36 -14.77 -13.28
C ASP A 45 2.13 -13.88 -13.54
N VAL A 46 1.67 -13.81 -14.79
CA VAL A 46 0.54 -12.95 -15.15
C VAL A 46 -0.75 -13.38 -14.43
N PRO A 47 -1.17 -14.66 -14.45
CA PRO A 47 -2.34 -15.11 -13.69
C PRO A 47 -2.28 -14.76 -12.19
N GLU A 48 -1.15 -14.97 -11.53
CA GLU A 48 -0.95 -14.65 -10.12
C GLU A 48 -1.02 -13.14 -9.87
N GLY A 49 -0.35 -12.34 -10.69
CA GLY A 49 -0.41 -10.88 -10.59
C GLY A 49 -1.82 -10.33 -10.80
N VAL A 50 -2.59 -10.90 -11.74
CA VAL A 50 -4.00 -10.55 -11.92
C VAL A 50 -4.80 -10.89 -10.67
N ALA A 51 -4.68 -12.11 -10.14
CA ALA A 51 -5.40 -12.54 -8.94
C ALA A 51 -5.14 -11.63 -7.74
N VAL A 52 -3.88 -11.21 -7.55
CA VAL A 52 -3.49 -10.25 -6.49
C VAL A 52 -4.17 -8.90 -6.71
N LEU A 53 -4.04 -8.30 -7.91
CA LEU A 53 -4.46 -6.92 -8.12
C LEU A 53 -5.96 -6.74 -8.31
N THR A 54 -6.69 -7.79 -8.73
CA THR A 54 -8.15 -7.75 -8.88
C THR A 54 -8.91 -8.20 -7.64
N ARG A 55 -8.21 -8.47 -6.52
CA ARG A 55 -8.87 -8.81 -5.26
C ARG A 55 -9.74 -7.64 -4.80
N ASN A 56 -10.96 -7.94 -4.34
CA ASN A 56 -11.83 -6.95 -3.70
C ASN A 56 -11.40 -6.73 -2.24
N ASP A 57 -10.24 -6.12 -2.07
CA ASP A 57 -9.64 -5.79 -0.79
C ASP A 57 -9.97 -4.37 -0.32
N ASP A 58 -9.38 -3.96 0.80
CA ASP A 58 -9.66 -2.66 1.43
C ASP A 58 -9.37 -1.46 0.54
N PHE A 59 -8.40 -1.56 -0.37
CA PHE A 59 -8.14 -0.53 -1.36
C PHE A 59 -9.31 -0.42 -2.34
N VAL A 60 -9.71 -1.53 -2.99
CA VAL A 60 -10.78 -1.54 -3.98
C VAL A 60 -12.11 -1.07 -3.37
N LYS A 61 -12.45 -1.55 -2.17
CA LYS A 61 -13.68 -1.15 -1.44
C LYS A 61 -13.74 0.34 -1.13
N ARG A 62 -12.58 1.02 -1.03
CA ARG A 62 -12.48 2.44 -0.65
C ARG A 62 -12.29 3.37 -1.84
N LEU A 63 -12.24 2.86 -3.08
CA LEU A 63 -12.14 3.69 -4.28
C LEU A 63 -13.40 4.53 -4.48
N SER A 64 -13.20 5.84 -4.62
CA SER A 64 -14.27 6.73 -5.03
C SER A 64 -14.67 6.53 -6.50
N PRO A 65 -15.80 7.09 -6.95
CA PRO A 65 -16.08 7.24 -8.37
C PRO A 65 -14.97 7.98 -9.11
N PHE A 66 -14.41 9.06 -8.53
CA PHE A 66 -13.31 9.80 -9.15
C PHE A 66 -12.06 8.93 -9.29
N ASP A 67 -11.65 8.20 -8.24
CA ASP A 67 -10.50 7.29 -8.22
C ASP A 67 -10.47 6.40 -9.46
N ARG A 68 -11.58 5.71 -9.73
CA ARG A 68 -11.72 4.77 -10.84
C ARG A 68 -11.69 5.51 -12.18
N SER A 69 -12.44 6.59 -12.29
CA SER A 69 -12.54 7.38 -13.54
C SER A 69 -11.19 8.00 -13.94
N ALA A 70 -10.43 8.51 -12.98
CA ALA A 70 -9.14 9.16 -13.22
C ALA A 70 -8.04 8.16 -13.58
N ARG A 71 -8.04 6.96 -12.98
CA ARG A 71 -7.11 5.87 -13.36
C ARG A 71 -7.39 5.34 -14.76
N LEU A 72 -8.66 5.29 -15.18
CA LEU A 72 -9.03 4.95 -16.56
C LEU A 72 -9.01 6.16 -17.52
N LYS A 73 -8.69 7.36 -17.00
CA LYS A 73 -8.60 8.62 -17.74
C LYS A 73 -9.87 8.94 -18.55
N THR A 74 -11.02 8.84 -17.88
CA THR A 74 -12.31 9.12 -18.50
C THR A 74 -13.23 9.90 -17.56
N SER A 75 -14.03 10.79 -18.14
CA SER A 75 -15.05 11.60 -17.48
C SER A 75 -16.33 10.82 -17.15
N ARG A 76 -16.49 9.61 -17.71
CA ARG A 76 -17.64 8.74 -17.45
C ARG A 76 -17.51 8.03 -16.10
N VAL A 77 -18.66 7.62 -15.56
CA VAL A 77 -18.68 6.73 -14.39
C VAL A 77 -18.07 5.38 -14.77
N VAL A 78 -17.13 4.92 -13.94
CA VAL A 78 -16.46 3.63 -14.07
C VAL A 78 -16.94 2.70 -12.95
N THR A 79 -17.44 1.53 -13.32
CA THR A 79 -17.84 0.51 -12.34
C THR A 79 -16.60 -0.16 -11.73
N GLU A 80 -16.77 -0.80 -10.57
CA GLU A 80 -15.69 -1.58 -9.96
C GLU A 80 -15.18 -2.67 -10.91
N GLN A 81 -16.07 -3.40 -11.58
CA GLN A 81 -15.66 -4.42 -12.54
C GLN A 81 -14.85 -3.84 -13.72
N GLN A 82 -15.29 -2.71 -14.30
CA GLN A 82 -14.53 -2.05 -15.38
C GLN A 82 -13.15 -1.61 -14.91
N TYR A 83 -13.03 -1.16 -13.67
CA TYR A 83 -11.76 -0.82 -13.06
C TYR A 83 -10.87 -2.07 -12.90
N LEU A 84 -11.39 -3.17 -12.35
CA LEU A 84 -10.63 -4.40 -12.16
C LEU A 84 -10.21 -5.04 -13.49
N ASP A 85 -11.05 -5.00 -14.52
CA ASP A 85 -10.72 -5.45 -15.87
C ASP A 85 -9.55 -4.64 -16.45
N PHE A 86 -9.55 -3.32 -16.23
CA PHE A 86 -8.44 -2.45 -16.63
C PHE A 86 -7.15 -2.81 -15.86
N VAL A 87 -7.21 -2.93 -14.53
CA VAL A 87 -6.05 -3.32 -13.69
C VAL A 87 -5.48 -4.67 -14.13
N ALA A 88 -6.33 -5.67 -14.40
CA ALA A 88 -5.90 -6.98 -14.91
C ALA A 88 -5.13 -6.85 -16.22
N SER A 89 -5.58 -5.97 -17.13
CA SER A 89 -4.92 -5.73 -18.41
C SER A 89 -3.53 -5.08 -18.28
N CYS A 90 -3.26 -4.42 -17.15
CA CYS A 90 -1.99 -3.76 -16.89
C CYS A 90 -0.87 -4.73 -16.48
N VAL A 91 -1.20 -5.93 -15.97
CA VAL A 91 -0.20 -6.93 -15.55
C VAL A 91 0.63 -7.40 -16.74
N LYS A 92 1.94 -7.59 -16.52
CA LYS A 92 2.93 -8.01 -17.53
C LYS A 92 3.84 -9.11 -16.99
N PRO A 93 4.33 -10.01 -17.86
CA PRO A 93 5.30 -11.01 -17.46
C PRO A 93 6.66 -10.39 -17.17
N TRP A 94 7.38 -10.97 -16.20
CA TRP A 94 8.80 -10.76 -15.99
C TRP A 94 9.62 -11.46 -17.06
N ASN A 95 10.64 -10.78 -17.60
CA ASN A 95 11.66 -11.42 -18.43
C ASN A 95 12.93 -11.76 -17.62
N ASP A 96 13.84 -12.53 -18.22
CA ASP A 96 15.05 -13.00 -17.55
C ASP A 96 15.99 -11.87 -17.15
N SER A 97 16.15 -10.85 -18.00
CA SER A 97 17.02 -9.71 -17.71
C SER A 97 16.52 -8.88 -16.51
N GLU A 98 15.21 -8.74 -16.35
CA GLU A 98 14.59 -8.05 -15.21
C GLU A 98 14.75 -8.84 -13.92
N ARG A 99 14.60 -10.18 -13.99
CA ARG A 99 14.87 -11.07 -12.86
C ARG A 99 16.33 -10.98 -12.43
N GLN A 100 17.26 -11.03 -13.39
CA GLN A 100 18.70 -10.90 -13.13
C GLN A 100 19.07 -9.53 -12.55
N LEU A 101 18.39 -8.45 -12.97
CA LEU A 101 18.56 -7.12 -12.39
C LEU A 101 18.13 -7.07 -10.92
N LEU A 102 16.96 -7.65 -10.59
CA LEU A 102 16.36 -7.54 -9.27
C LEU A 102 16.96 -8.51 -8.25
N GLN A 103 17.29 -9.75 -8.65
CA GLN A 103 17.82 -10.78 -7.74
C GLN A 103 18.93 -10.33 -6.78
N PRO A 104 20.01 -9.66 -7.22
CA PRO A 104 21.05 -9.19 -6.30
C PRO A 104 20.51 -8.16 -5.30
N LEU A 105 19.63 -7.24 -5.73
CA LEU A 105 19.03 -6.24 -4.84
C LEU A 105 18.15 -6.88 -3.78
N LEU A 106 17.33 -7.87 -4.17
CA LEU A 106 16.46 -8.59 -3.25
C LEU A 106 17.28 -9.36 -2.21
N LYS A 107 18.39 -9.97 -2.63
CA LYS A 107 19.33 -10.62 -1.71
C LYS A 107 19.93 -9.64 -0.72
N GLU A 108 20.43 -8.50 -1.18
CA GLU A 108 20.98 -7.46 -0.30
C GLU A 108 19.93 -6.92 0.68
N ILE A 109 18.68 -6.72 0.22
CA ILE A 109 17.58 -6.30 1.10
C ILE A 109 17.33 -7.38 2.16
N SER A 110 17.22 -8.65 1.78
CA SER A 110 17.06 -9.75 2.74
C SER A 110 18.18 -9.77 3.78
N GLU A 111 19.44 -9.60 3.37
CA GLU A 111 20.58 -9.52 4.29
C GLU A 111 20.46 -8.33 5.25
N LEU A 112 20.06 -7.15 4.77
CA LEU A 112 19.86 -5.96 5.61
C LEU A 112 18.77 -6.16 6.66
N VAL A 113 17.65 -6.77 6.25
CA VAL A 113 16.49 -7.04 7.11
C VAL A 113 16.87 -8.07 8.19
N GLN A 114 17.61 -9.13 7.80
CA GLN A 114 18.15 -10.14 8.71
C GLN A 114 19.12 -9.55 9.73
N GLN A 115 20.10 -8.77 9.27
CA GLN A 115 21.09 -8.10 10.13
C GLN A 115 20.42 -7.19 11.17
N ARG A 116 19.33 -6.52 10.79
CA ARG A 116 18.55 -5.63 11.66
C ARG A 116 17.46 -6.35 12.45
N LYS A 117 17.31 -7.67 12.26
CA LYS A 117 16.30 -8.52 12.93
C LYS A 117 14.87 -7.99 12.75
N ILE A 118 14.60 -7.40 11.59
CA ILE A 118 13.26 -6.94 11.23
C ILE A 118 12.45 -8.16 10.79
N THR A 119 11.26 -8.36 11.37
CA THR A 119 10.36 -9.43 10.93
C THR A 119 9.67 -9.05 9.63
N VAL A 120 9.50 -10.00 8.72
CA VAL A 120 8.88 -9.82 7.39
C VAL A 120 7.91 -10.96 7.13
N PRO A 121 6.96 -10.83 6.20
CA PRO A 121 6.12 -11.95 5.79
C PRO A 121 6.94 -13.10 5.19
N ASP A 122 6.44 -14.33 5.27
CA ASP A 122 7.09 -15.51 4.67
C ASP A 122 7.31 -15.36 3.15
N ARG A 123 6.46 -14.57 2.50
CA ARG A 123 6.50 -14.37 1.05
C ARG A 123 6.15 -12.94 0.69
N ILE A 124 7.08 -12.28 0.00
CA ILE A 124 6.87 -10.98 -0.63
C ILE A 124 6.78 -11.19 -2.14
N THR A 125 5.65 -10.79 -2.72
CA THR A 125 5.36 -11.05 -4.13
C THR A 125 5.71 -9.84 -4.99
N LEU A 126 6.41 -10.03 -6.10
CA LEU A 126 6.74 -8.98 -7.05
C LEU A 126 5.83 -9.10 -8.27
N VAL A 127 4.95 -8.13 -8.46
CA VAL A 127 4.04 -8.05 -9.61
C VAL A 127 4.55 -6.96 -10.55
N LYS A 128 4.68 -7.29 -11.84
CA LYS A 128 5.04 -6.30 -12.86
C LYS A 128 3.80 -5.81 -13.59
N THR A 129 3.71 -4.51 -13.80
CA THR A 129 2.66 -3.89 -14.62
C THR A 129 3.25 -2.97 -15.69
N ASN A 130 2.41 -2.49 -16.60
CA ASN A 130 2.77 -1.39 -17.49
C ASN A 130 2.67 -0.01 -16.79
N GLY A 131 2.22 0.04 -15.53
CA GLY A 131 2.09 1.24 -14.70
C GLY A 131 0.91 2.15 -15.03
N SER A 132 0.01 1.76 -15.94
CA SER A 132 -1.10 2.63 -16.34
C SER A 132 -2.15 2.77 -15.24
N GLU A 133 -2.25 1.79 -14.36
CA GLU A 133 -3.22 1.70 -13.27
C GLU A 133 -2.94 2.66 -12.11
N GLU A 134 -1.68 2.92 -11.80
CA GLU A 134 -1.25 3.84 -10.71
C GLU A 134 -0.30 4.93 -11.24
N GLY A 135 -0.46 5.36 -12.50
CA GLY A 135 0.25 6.53 -13.03
C GLY A 135 1.79 6.42 -12.99
N GLN A 136 2.32 5.22 -13.19
CA GLN A 136 3.74 4.84 -13.10
C GLN A 136 4.32 4.88 -11.68
N ALA A 137 3.51 5.03 -10.62
CA ALA A 137 3.98 4.84 -9.25
C ALA A 137 4.13 3.35 -8.92
N PRO A 138 5.22 2.93 -8.24
CA PRO A 138 5.21 1.69 -7.48
C PRO A 138 4.23 1.81 -6.31
N TYR A 139 3.75 0.67 -5.82
CA TYR A 139 2.83 0.59 -4.68
C TYR A 139 2.76 -0.85 -4.17
N THR A 140 2.07 -1.05 -3.05
CA THR A 140 1.80 -2.37 -2.49
C THR A 140 0.31 -2.76 -2.47
N ARG A 141 0.06 -4.07 -2.54
CA ARG A 141 -1.26 -4.69 -2.35
C ARG A 141 -1.09 -5.96 -1.50
N GLY A 142 -1.50 -5.93 -0.24
CA GLY A 142 -1.20 -7.02 0.70
C GLY A 142 0.31 -7.14 0.92
N THR A 143 0.89 -8.30 0.61
CA THR A 143 2.36 -8.53 0.62
C THR A 143 3.01 -8.40 -0.76
N ALA A 144 2.25 -7.93 -1.76
CA ALA A 144 2.80 -7.72 -3.09
C ALA A 144 3.36 -6.31 -3.24
N ILE A 145 4.56 -6.21 -3.81
CA ILE A 145 5.12 -4.98 -4.35
C ILE A 145 4.83 -4.97 -5.86
N VAL A 146 4.18 -3.91 -6.32
CA VAL A 146 3.81 -3.72 -7.72
C VAL A 146 4.78 -2.75 -8.37
N ILE A 147 5.44 -3.21 -9.43
CA ILE A 147 6.54 -2.49 -10.08
C ILE A 147 6.13 -2.18 -11.52
N PRO A 148 5.87 -0.90 -11.85
CA PRO A 148 5.75 -0.47 -13.23
C PRO A 148 7.04 -0.76 -14.00
N GLY A 149 6.94 -1.34 -15.19
CA GLY A 149 8.10 -1.69 -16.01
C GLY A 149 9.06 -0.53 -16.26
N GLN A 150 8.55 0.71 -16.31
CA GLN A 150 9.39 1.92 -16.45
C GLN A 150 10.37 2.10 -15.28
N ARG A 151 10.01 1.66 -14.06
CA ARG A 151 10.87 1.79 -12.86
C ARG A 151 12.12 0.91 -12.93
N LEU A 152 12.08 -0.16 -13.71
CA LEU A 152 13.24 -1.05 -13.93
C LEU A 152 14.37 -0.38 -14.73
N ASN A 153 14.09 0.76 -15.38
CA ASN A 153 15.09 1.53 -16.13
C ASN A 153 15.82 2.57 -15.26
N THR A 154 15.51 2.64 -13.96
CA THR A 154 16.16 3.59 -13.04
C THR A 154 17.51 3.04 -12.55
N ALA A 155 18.36 3.92 -12.01
CA ALA A 155 19.62 3.50 -11.41
C ALA A 155 19.39 2.50 -10.26
N THR A 156 20.25 1.50 -10.14
CA THR A 156 20.17 0.41 -9.16
C THR A 156 19.93 0.90 -7.73
N ASP A 157 20.62 1.95 -7.28
CA ASP A 157 20.43 2.51 -5.94
C ASP A 157 19.04 3.09 -5.72
N LYS A 158 18.45 3.72 -6.76
CA LYS A 158 17.08 4.23 -6.71
C LYS A 158 16.08 3.08 -6.69
N LEU A 159 16.34 2.01 -7.44
CA LEU A 159 15.50 0.81 -7.44
C LEU A 159 15.52 0.10 -6.09
N LYS A 160 16.69 -0.02 -5.46
CA LYS A 160 16.84 -0.54 -4.09
C LYS A 160 16.12 0.34 -3.07
N SER A 161 16.28 1.66 -3.15
CA SER A 161 15.58 2.61 -2.29
C SER A 161 14.06 2.47 -2.40
N MET A 162 13.54 2.32 -3.62
CA MET A 162 12.12 2.08 -3.87
C MET A 162 11.66 0.75 -3.27
N LEU A 163 12.36 -0.36 -3.50
CA LEU A 163 11.98 -1.66 -2.93
C LEU A 163 11.94 -1.64 -1.39
N LEU A 164 12.85 -0.91 -0.75
CA LEU A 164 12.86 -0.72 0.70
C LEU A 164 11.68 0.14 1.19
N HIS A 165 11.32 1.17 0.44
CA HIS A 165 10.15 2.00 0.70
C HIS A 165 8.87 1.15 0.61
N GLU A 166 8.70 0.39 -0.47
CA GLU A 166 7.54 -0.51 -0.63
C GLU A 166 7.50 -1.62 0.42
N LEU A 167 8.66 -2.16 0.81
CA LEU A 167 8.73 -3.13 1.89
C LEU A 167 8.20 -2.55 3.21
N PHE A 168 8.47 -1.27 3.49
CA PHE A 168 7.94 -0.63 4.70
C PHE A 168 6.41 -0.66 4.75
N HIS A 169 5.72 -0.37 3.64
CA HIS A 169 4.26 -0.43 3.59
C HIS A 169 3.72 -1.81 3.96
N ILE A 170 4.40 -2.88 3.53
CA ILE A 170 4.04 -4.26 3.91
C ILE A 170 4.21 -4.46 5.42
N LEU A 171 5.31 -3.99 6.01
CA LEU A 171 5.60 -4.13 7.44
C LEU A 171 4.60 -3.34 8.30
N SER A 172 4.35 -2.09 7.94
CA SER A 172 3.40 -1.19 8.62
C SER A 172 1.97 -1.72 8.56
N ARG A 173 1.58 -2.34 7.43
CA ARG A 173 0.27 -2.98 7.28
C ARG A 173 0.10 -4.23 8.13
N ALA A 174 1.17 -4.99 8.32
CA ALA A 174 1.14 -6.30 8.97
C ALA A 174 1.04 -6.25 10.52
N ASP A 175 1.44 -5.13 11.14
CA ASP A 175 1.44 -4.95 12.59
C ASP A 175 0.93 -3.55 12.95
N ASP A 176 -0.36 -3.45 13.29
CA ASP A 176 -1.01 -2.19 13.69
C ASP A 176 -0.30 -1.51 14.86
N SER A 177 0.26 -2.30 15.79
CA SER A 177 0.94 -1.74 16.95
C SER A 177 2.31 -1.17 16.57
N LEU A 178 3.03 -1.80 15.64
CA LEU A 178 4.23 -1.23 15.04
C LEU A 178 3.89 0.05 14.27
N ARG A 179 2.83 0.04 13.46
CA ARG A 179 2.34 1.22 12.72
C ARG A 179 2.05 2.38 13.66
N ASP A 180 1.29 2.14 14.72
CA ASP A 180 0.94 3.15 15.72
C ASP A 180 2.18 3.73 16.43
N ASP A 181 3.12 2.87 16.84
CA ASP A 181 4.38 3.32 17.47
C ASP A 181 5.21 4.20 16.52
N LEU A 182 5.30 3.82 15.24
CA LEU A 182 6.05 4.56 14.23
C LEU A 182 5.37 5.89 13.86
N TYR A 183 4.04 5.89 13.74
CA TYR A 183 3.26 7.10 13.43
C TYR A 183 3.35 8.11 14.58
N ALA A 184 3.38 7.64 15.83
CA ALA A 184 3.57 8.48 17.00
C ALA A 184 4.91 9.22 17.00
N LEU A 185 5.97 8.67 16.37
CA LEU A 185 7.26 9.36 16.22
C LEU A 185 7.13 10.70 15.51
N ILE A 186 6.21 10.79 14.55
CA ILE A 186 6.00 11.95 13.68
C ILE A 186 4.72 12.71 14.03
N GLY A 187 4.21 12.54 15.27
CA GLY A 187 3.10 13.31 15.83
C GLY A 187 1.70 12.78 15.49
N PHE A 188 1.58 11.66 14.78
CA PHE A 188 0.29 11.06 14.44
C PHE A 188 -0.18 10.10 15.54
N GLN A 189 -1.49 10.04 15.76
CA GLN A 189 -2.11 9.17 16.76
C GLN A 189 -3.34 8.50 16.18
N HIS A 190 -3.58 7.24 16.55
CA HIS A 190 -4.82 6.55 16.19
C HIS A 190 -6.02 7.32 16.76
N CYS A 191 -7.01 7.55 15.90
CA CYS A 191 -8.28 8.14 16.30
C CYS A 191 -9.51 7.54 15.60
N GLY A 192 -9.32 6.59 14.69
CA GLY A 192 -10.39 5.91 13.96
C GLY A 192 -10.79 6.63 12.66
N GLU A 193 -11.64 6.00 11.85
CA GLU A 193 -12.06 6.56 10.56
C GLU A 193 -13.11 7.67 10.70
N VAL A 194 -12.99 8.70 9.86
CA VAL A 194 -14.02 9.74 9.72
C VAL A 194 -14.98 9.40 8.57
N LYS A 195 -16.27 9.67 8.77
CA LYS A 195 -17.25 9.63 7.66
C LYS A 195 -17.15 10.93 6.87
N PHE A 196 -16.76 10.84 5.60
CA PHE A 196 -16.73 11.99 4.71
C PHE A 196 -18.13 12.40 4.25
N SER A 197 -18.28 13.69 3.91
CA SER A 197 -19.44 14.18 3.16
C SER A 197 -19.58 13.43 1.84
N SER A 198 -20.81 13.37 1.31
CA SER A 198 -21.07 12.78 0.00
C SER A 198 -20.16 13.35 -1.11
N GLU A 199 -19.93 14.66 -1.11
CA GLU A 199 -19.08 15.37 -2.08
C GLU A 199 -17.60 15.01 -1.95
N LEU A 200 -17.09 14.93 -0.72
CA LEU A 200 -15.68 14.60 -0.47
C LEU A 200 -15.42 13.11 -0.70
N ALA A 201 -16.35 12.25 -0.27
CA ALA A 201 -16.31 10.80 -0.53
C ALA A 201 -16.28 10.49 -2.03
N ALA A 202 -17.04 11.24 -2.85
CA ALA A 202 -17.09 11.05 -4.29
C ALA A 202 -15.78 11.42 -5.01
N ARG A 203 -14.97 12.31 -4.42
CA ARG A 203 -13.73 12.85 -5.00
C ARG A 203 -12.46 12.40 -4.29
N LYS A 204 -12.56 11.65 -3.20
CA LYS A 204 -11.42 11.11 -2.46
C LYS A 204 -10.50 10.36 -3.42
N LEU A 205 -9.20 10.59 -3.28
CA LEU A 205 -8.17 9.80 -3.95
C LEU A 205 -7.58 8.81 -2.94
N THR A 206 -7.60 7.54 -3.27
CA THR A 206 -7.16 6.48 -2.36
C THR A 206 -5.72 6.09 -2.68
N ASN A 207 -4.88 6.11 -1.65
CA ASN A 207 -3.53 5.56 -1.72
C ASN A 207 -3.60 4.02 -1.53
N PRO A 208 -3.12 3.19 -2.47
CA PRO A 208 -3.05 1.75 -2.28
C PRO A 208 -2.19 1.32 -1.09
N ASP A 209 -1.17 2.09 -0.73
CA ASP A 209 -0.26 1.76 0.37
C ASP A 209 -0.85 2.03 1.75
N ALA A 210 -1.71 3.04 1.85
CA ALA A 210 -2.45 3.36 3.07
C ALA A 210 -3.90 3.73 2.74
N PRO A 211 -4.76 2.73 2.44
CA PRO A 211 -6.13 2.98 1.98
C PRO A 211 -7.07 3.47 3.09
N VAL A 212 -6.69 3.25 4.36
CA VAL A 212 -7.45 3.62 5.56
C VAL A 212 -6.89 4.91 6.14
N ILE A 213 -7.78 5.88 6.41
CA ILE A 213 -7.43 7.15 7.05
C ILE A 213 -8.00 7.12 8.47
N GLU A 214 -7.15 6.77 9.43
CA GLU A 214 -7.56 6.55 10.83
C GLU A 214 -6.63 7.18 11.88
N HIS A 215 -5.62 7.93 11.43
CA HIS A 215 -4.67 8.65 12.29
C HIS A 215 -4.78 10.15 12.10
N CYS A 216 -4.63 10.88 13.20
CA CYS A 216 -4.69 12.33 13.23
C CYS A 216 -3.48 12.92 13.93
N ILE A 217 -3.17 14.16 13.59
CA ILE A 217 -2.09 14.96 14.15
C ILE A 217 -2.67 16.21 14.80
N LYS A 218 -2.08 16.65 15.91
CA LYS A 218 -2.46 17.91 16.57
C LYS A 218 -1.66 19.05 15.95
N VAL A 219 -2.35 20.07 15.45
CA VAL A 219 -1.73 21.23 14.77
C VAL A 219 -2.38 22.53 15.22
N ARG A 220 -1.73 23.66 14.94
CA ARG A 220 -2.24 25.01 15.21
C ARG A 220 -2.83 25.62 13.94
N VAL A 221 -4.11 25.98 13.96
CA VAL A 221 -4.81 26.68 12.85
C VAL A 221 -5.48 27.91 13.42
N ASP A 222 -5.17 29.09 12.90
CA ASP A 222 -5.70 30.38 13.39
C ASP A 222 -5.63 30.53 14.92
N GLN A 223 -4.46 30.21 15.49
CA GLN A 223 -4.18 30.24 16.94
C GLN A 223 -4.97 29.22 17.79
N ARG A 224 -5.76 28.34 17.19
CA ARG A 224 -6.44 27.22 17.86
C ARG A 224 -5.64 25.94 17.70
N ASP A 225 -5.56 25.15 18.76
CA ASP A 225 -5.08 23.77 18.64
C ASP A 225 -6.23 22.90 18.14
N VAL A 226 -6.02 22.18 17.05
CA VAL A 226 -7.01 21.30 16.42
C VAL A 226 -6.40 19.94 16.12
N TRP A 227 -7.23 18.91 16.08
CA TRP A 227 -6.87 17.61 15.50
C TRP A 227 -7.19 17.63 14.02
N ALA A 228 -6.31 17.06 13.20
CA ALA A 228 -6.55 16.96 11.77
C ALA A 228 -6.03 15.66 11.17
N MET A 229 -6.67 15.20 10.09
CA MET A 229 -6.30 13.99 9.35
C MET A 229 -5.82 14.34 7.94
N PRO A 230 -4.81 13.63 7.40
CA PRO A 230 -4.38 13.83 6.03
C PRO A 230 -5.45 13.29 5.07
N ILE A 231 -5.84 14.10 4.09
CA ILE A 231 -6.77 13.68 3.04
C ILE A 231 -6.25 14.04 1.66
N LEU A 232 -6.45 13.10 0.73
CA LEU A 232 -6.23 13.27 -0.70
C LEU A 232 -7.58 13.30 -1.41
N TYR A 233 -7.82 14.34 -2.22
CA TYR A 233 -9.03 14.45 -3.00
C TYR A 233 -8.76 15.14 -4.34
N ALA A 234 -9.66 14.98 -5.29
CA ALA A 234 -9.56 15.62 -6.58
C ALA A 234 -9.96 17.09 -6.52
N SER A 235 -9.16 17.94 -7.18
CA SER A 235 -9.47 19.35 -7.43
C SER A 235 -10.70 19.58 -8.31
N GLN A 236 -11.22 18.54 -8.96
CA GLN A 236 -12.38 18.60 -9.85
C GLN A 236 -13.35 17.46 -9.52
N GLU A 237 -14.63 17.64 -9.82
CA GLU A 237 -15.66 16.61 -9.61
C GLU A 237 -15.55 15.42 -10.56
N LYS A 238 -15.02 15.65 -11.77
CA LYS A 238 -14.86 14.64 -12.81
C LYS A 238 -13.48 14.77 -13.44
N TYR A 239 -12.97 13.67 -13.97
CA TYR A 239 -11.75 13.69 -14.76
C TYR A 239 -11.97 14.50 -16.05
N ASP A 240 -11.02 15.38 -16.36
CA ASP A 240 -11.05 16.20 -17.57
C ASP A 240 -10.25 15.51 -18.68
N GLU A 241 -10.96 14.90 -19.62
CA GLU A 241 -10.34 14.20 -20.76
C GLU A 241 -9.60 15.15 -21.71
N GLN A 242 -9.98 16.43 -21.78
CA GLN A 242 -9.31 17.41 -22.63
C GLN A 242 -7.98 17.84 -22.03
N ARG A 243 -7.96 18.06 -20.70
CA ARG A 243 -6.73 18.31 -19.95
C ARG A 243 -5.83 17.07 -19.94
N GLY A 244 -6.42 15.88 -19.84
CA GLY A 244 -5.69 14.62 -19.75
C GLY A 244 -4.84 14.53 -18.47
N GLY A 245 -3.70 13.85 -18.55
CA GLY A 245 -2.76 13.71 -17.44
C GLY A 245 -3.01 12.48 -16.55
N GLN A 246 -2.19 12.34 -15.51
CA GLN A 246 -2.35 11.31 -14.48
C GLN A 246 -3.28 11.82 -13.38
N PHE A 247 -3.86 10.93 -12.56
CA PHE A 247 -4.69 11.36 -11.42
C PHE A 247 -3.92 12.24 -10.43
N PHE A 248 -2.59 12.08 -10.33
CA PHE A 248 -1.71 12.96 -9.55
C PHE A 248 -1.83 14.44 -9.94
N ASP A 249 -2.11 14.75 -11.21
CA ASP A 249 -2.28 16.13 -11.71
C ASP A 249 -3.56 16.80 -11.17
N TYR A 250 -4.48 16.00 -10.62
CA TYR A 250 -5.74 16.44 -10.02
C TYR A 250 -5.69 16.43 -8.50
N LEU A 251 -4.69 15.76 -7.90
CA LEU A 251 -4.60 15.50 -6.48
C LEU A 251 -4.41 16.79 -5.67
N GLN A 252 -5.20 16.93 -4.62
CA GLN A 252 -5.05 17.92 -3.57
C GLN A 252 -4.78 17.20 -2.26
N PHE A 253 -3.72 17.60 -1.58
CA PHE A 253 -3.43 17.18 -0.21
C PHE A 253 -3.83 18.29 0.76
N ARG A 254 -4.65 17.96 1.75
CA ARG A 254 -5.07 18.86 2.84
C ARG A 254 -5.11 18.10 4.16
N LEU A 255 -5.16 18.86 5.25
CA LEU A 255 -5.51 18.38 6.57
C LEU A 255 -6.99 18.66 6.82
N LEU A 256 -7.80 17.62 7.00
CA LEU A 256 -9.20 17.72 7.40
C LEU A 256 -9.25 17.90 8.92
N VAL A 257 -9.74 19.05 9.38
CA VAL A 257 -9.95 19.29 10.82
C VAL A 257 -11.07 18.40 11.33
N ILE A 258 -10.83 17.74 12.47
CA ILE A 258 -11.76 16.80 13.11
C ILE A 258 -11.95 17.14 14.59
N GLN A 259 -13.06 16.65 15.15
CA GLN A 259 -13.25 16.62 16.58
C GLN A 259 -12.79 15.27 17.12
N ARG A 260 -12.06 15.30 18.23
CA ARG A 260 -11.56 14.12 18.93
C ARG A 260 -11.97 14.22 20.40
N ASP A 261 -12.52 13.15 20.93
CA ASP A 261 -12.75 13.01 22.36
C ASP A 261 -11.40 12.76 23.03
N GLU A 262 -10.94 13.73 23.82
CA GLU A 262 -9.65 13.66 24.52
C GLU A 262 -9.61 12.53 25.57
N SER A 263 -10.75 12.05 26.06
CA SER A 263 -10.80 10.96 27.05
C SER A 263 -10.63 9.57 26.42
N THR A 264 -11.19 9.37 25.23
CA THR A 264 -11.13 8.09 24.51
C THR A 264 -10.07 8.07 23.41
N GLY A 265 -9.58 9.25 23.01
CA GLY A 265 -8.69 9.42 21.87
C GLY A 265 -9.36 9.14 20.52
N ARG A 266 -10.69 9.05 20.46
CA ARG A 266 -11.45 8.68 19.25
C ARG A 266 -12.12 9.89 18.59
N ILE A 267 -12.35 9.80 17.28
CA ILE A 267 -13.08 10.83 16.54
C ILE A 267 -14.52 10.92 17.04
N ILE A 268 -14.98 12.16 17.22
CA ILE A 268 -16.39 12.50 17.37
C ILE A 268 -16.91 12.80 15.97
N GLN A 269 -17.83 11.97 15.48
CA GLN A 269 -18.43 12.19 14.16
C GLN A 269 -19.29 13.46 14.21
N ALA A 270 -18.87 14.49 13.49
CA ALA A 270 -19.70 15.65 13.19
C ALA A 270 -20.78 15.27 12.16
N ASP A 271 -21.71 16.18 11.89
CA ASP A 271 -22.60 16.05 10.73
C ASP A 271 -21.74 15.92 9.46
N PRO A 272 -21.77 14.77 8.75
CA PRO A 272 -20.93 14.55 7.58
C PRO A 272 -21.21 15.54 6.46
N GLU A 273 -22.42 16.13 6.40
CA GLU A 273 -22.79 17.07 5.35
C GLU A 273 -22.50 18.54 5.71
N ALA A 274 -21.95 18.80 6.90
CA ALA A 274 -21.38 20.10 7.22
C ALA A 274 -20.14 20.39 6.35
N GLU A 275 -19.91 21.66 6.02
CA GLU A 275 -18.75 22.06 5.22
C GLU A 275 -17.44 21.70 5.94
N PRO A 276 -16.55 20.90 5.32
CA PRO A 276 -15.31 20.48 5.96
C PRO A 276 -14.29 21.62 6.03
N GLU A 277 -13.68 21.81 7.21
CA GLU A 277 -12.53 22.70 7.35
C GLU A 277 -11.27 21.98 6.84
N LEU A 278 -10.85 22.33 5.62
CA LEU A 278 -9.66 21.79 4.94
C LEU A 278 -8.49 22.78 5.00
N VAL A 279 -7.40 22.38 5.65
CA VAL A 279 -6.25 23.24 5.92
C VAL A 279 -5.06 22.82 5.07
N HIS A 280 -4.36 23.78 4.45
CA HIS A 280 -3.08 23.50 3.82
C HIS A 280 -2.00 23.38 4.88
N THR A 281 -1.07 22.42 4.73
CA THR A 281 0.01 22.17 5.70
C THR A 281 0.86 23.40 6.04
N VAL A 282 1.01 24.36 5.13
CA VAL A 282 1.74 25.63 5.38
C VAL A 282 1.02 26.54 6.39
N ASN A 283 -0.28 26.35 6.57
CA ASN A 283 -1.11 27.08 7.54
C ASN A 283 -1.34 26.26 8.82
N ALA A 284 -0.80 25.03 8.90
CA ALA A 284 -0.92 24.15 10.05
C ALA A 284 0.36 24.23 10.89
N GLY A 285 0.40 25.17 11.83
CA GLY A 285 1.56 25.37 12.70
C GLY A 285 1.88 24.12 13.50
N GLY A 286 3.17 23.78 13.63
CA GLY A 286 3.63 22.57 14.30
C GLY A 286 3.63 21.31 13.42
N PHE A 287 3.06 21.35 12.22
CA PHE A 287 3.01 20.17 11.34
C PHE A 287 4.43 19.75 10.89
N SER A 288 5.20 20.66 10.27
CA SER A 288 6.54 20.35 9.76
C SER A 288 7.53 20.01 10.88
N GLU A 289 7.37 20.61 12.06
CA GLU A 289 8.21 20.34 13.22
C GLU A 289 8.00 18.92 13.77
N GLN A 290 6.77 18.41 13.71
CA GLN A 290 6.43 17.06 14.15
C GLN A 290 6.90 16.00 13.15
N ILE A 291 6.62 16.18 11.86
CA ILE A 291 6.96 15.18 10.84
C ILE A 291 8.43 15.18 10.42
N GLY A 292 9.18 16.22 10.80
CA GLY A 292 10.56 16.43 10.39
C GLY A 292 10.69 16.89 8.93
N GLN A 293 11.92 16.84 8.43
CA GLN A 293 12.31 17.42 7.13
C GLN A 293 13.16 16.46 6.27
N ASN A 294 13.09 15.16 6.54
CA ASN A 294 13.87 14.16 5.77
C ASN A 294 13.32 13.91 4.37
N THR A 295 12.01 14.11 4.16
CA THR A 295 11.34 13.93 2.87
C THR A 295 10.30 15.02 2.62
N GLY A 296 10.07 15.32 1.34
CA GLY A 296 8.94 16.13 0.89
C GLY A 296 7.67 15.32 0.59
N TYR A 297 7.73 13.98 0.66
CA TYR A 297 6.61 13.11 0.35
C TYR A 297 5.68 12.93 1.56
N ILE A 298 4.95 14.01 1.86
CA ILE A 298 4.23 14.20 3.12
C ILE A 298 2.73 13.87 3.06
N ILE A 299 2.29 13.20 1.99
CA ILE A 299 0.86 13.02 1.69
C ILE A 299 0.14 12.05 2.66
N HIS A 300 0.90 11.24 3.39
CA HIS A 300 0.42 10.32 4.43
C HIS A 300 1.56 10.00 5.42
N PRO A 301 1.31 9.73 6.72
CA PRO A 301 2.35 9.31 7.66
C PRO A 301 3.14 8.07 7.21
N ASP A 302 2.47 7.09 6.58
CA ASP A 302 3.14 5.90 6.03
C ASP A 302 4.21 6.27 4.99
N GLU A 303 3.93 7.23 4.12
CA GLU A 303 4.87 7.67 3.07
C GLU A 303 6.10 8.37 3.67
N ILE A 304 5.86 9.21 4.67
CA ILE A 304 6.93 9.89 5.41
C ILE A 304 7.84 8.85 6.04
N LEU A 305 7.27 7.82 6.67
CA LEU A 305 8.03 6.80 7.37
C LEU A 305 8.65 5.77 6.43
N ALA A 306 8.05 5.48 5.28
CA ALA A 306 8.61 4.61 4.25
C ALA A 306 9.92 5.18 3.68
N ASP A 307 9.96 6.49 3.41
CA ASP A 307 11.20 7.18 3.04
C ASP A 307 12.23 7.14 4.17
N ASN A 308 11.84 7.43 5.40
CA ASN A 308 12.73 7.35 6.55
C ASN A 308 13.30 5.93 6.74
N PHE A 309 12.47 4.89 6.57
CA PHE A 309 12.90 3.50 6.63
C PHE A 309 13.91 3.19 5.51
N SER A 310 13.63 3.63 4.28
CA SER A 310 14.57 3.50 3.16
C SER A 310 15.91 4.19 3.46
N PHE A 311 15.88 5.40 4.01
CA PHE A 311 17.10 6.12 4.41
C PHE A 311 17.89 5.41 5.51
N TRP A 312 17.21 4.84 6.50
CA TRP A 312 17.84 4.04 7.53
C TRP A 312 18.52 2.80 6.94
N MET A 313 17.79 2.04 6.13
CA MET A 313 18.27 0.79 5.54
C MET A 313 19.45 1.02 4.58
N LEU A 314 19.53 2.20 3.97
CA LEU A 314 20.64 2.64 3.11
C LEU A 314 21.73 3.42 3.87
N GLU A 315 21.64 3.51 5.20
CA GLU A 315 22.64 4.16 6.06
C GLU A 315 22.95 5.62 5.66
N ARG A 316 21.91 6.35 5.21
CA ARG A 316 22.00 7.80 4.97
C ARG A 316 22.26 8.51 6.29
N THR A 317 23.26 9.40 6.32
CA THR A 317 23.69 10.10 7.53
C THR A 317 23.49 11.61 7.46
N ASP A 318 23.32 12.17 6.26
CA ASP A 318 23.16 13.60 5.97
C ASP A 318 21.68 14.03 5.95
N LEU A 319 20.93 13.62 6.97
CA LEU A 319 19.49 13.86 7.06
C LEU A 319 19.18 15.07 7.95
N PRO A 320 18.24 15.97 7.56
CA PRO A 320 17.85 17.14 8.37
C PRO A 320 17.23 16.80 9.73
N SER A 321 16.57 15.66 9.85
CA SER A 321 15.88 15.17 11.05
C SER A 321 16.36 13.77 11.43
N PRO A 322 17.63 13.60 11.83
CA PRO A 322 18.23 12.28 12.06
C PRO A 322 17.64 11.57 13.28
N LYS A 323 17.00 12.31 14.20
CA LYS A 323 16.32 11.75 15.37
C LYS A 323 15.18 10.78 15.00
N ILE A 324 14.47 11.04 13.90
CA ILE A 324 13.40 10.15 13.43
C ILE A 324 13.97 8.76 13.11
N ILE A 325 15.13 8.71 12.45
CA ILE A 325 15.82 7.46 12.14
C ILE A 325 16.26 6.73 13.41
N GLN A 326 16.83 7.45 14.37
CA GLN A 326 17.26 6.88 15.65
C GLN A 326 16.10 6.27 16.43
N GLN A 327 14.97 6.98 16.53
CA GLN A 327 13.80 6.48 17.26
C GLN A 327 13.09 5.33 16.53
N MET A 328 13.08 5.35 15.19
CA MET A 328 12.61 4.23 14.38
C MET A 328 13.43 2.96 14.66
N GLN A 329 14.76 3.07 14.71
CA GLN A 329 15.65 1.97 15.08
C GLN A 329 15.31 1.38 16.45
N GLU A 330 15.05 2.23 17.45
CA GLU A 330 14.69 1.81 18.80
C GLU A 330 13.35 1.04 18.82
N ILE A 331 12.36 1.45 18.04
CA ILE A 331 11.09 0.72 17.91
C ILE A 331 11.32 -0.66 17.32
N PHE A 332 12.02 -0.77 16.19
CA PHE A 332 12.31 -2.07 15.58
C PHE A 332 13.17 -2.97 16.50
N ALA A 333 14.13 -2.40 17.22
CA ALA A 333 14.96 -3.14 18.18
C ALA A 333 14.14 -3.68 19.35
N ARG A 334 13.21 -2.90 19.91
CA ARG A 334 12.30 -3.37 20.99
C ARG A 334 11.43 -4.52 20.52
N ARG A 335 10.90 -4.46 19.29
CA ARG A 335 10.09 -5.53 18.68
C ARG A 335 10.90 -6.82 18.49
N ALA A 336 12.17 -6.70 18.10
CA ALA A 336 13.06 -7.86 17.96
C ALA A 336 13.34 -8.57 19.29
N VAL A 337 13.37 -7.83 20.42
CA VAL A 337 13.61 -8.38 21.77
C VAL A 337 12.35 -8.94 22.41
N ALA A 338 11.17 -8.39 22.10
CA ALA A 338 9.89 -8.83 22.67
C ALA A 338 9.40 -10.21 22.17
N ARG A 339 10.21 -10.94 21.41
CA ARG A 339 9.90 -12.30 20.94
C ARG A 339 10.05 -13.30 22.11
N PRO A 340 9.08 -14.19 22.34
CA PRO A 340 9.20 -15.27 23.33
C PRO A 340 10.31 -16.27 23.00
#